data_AF-A0A7C6YBN5-F1
#
_entry.id   AF-A0A7C6YBN5-F1
#
_cell.length_a   1.000
_cell.length_b   1.000
_cell.length_c   1.000
_cell.angle_alpha   90.00
_cell.angle_beta   90.00
_cell.angle_gamma   90.00
#
_symmetry.space_group_name_H-M   'P 1'
#
loop_
_entity.id
_entity.type
_entity.pdbx_description
1 polymer ?
#
loop_
_entity_poly.entity_id
_entity_poly.type
_entity_poly.pdbx_seq_one_letter_code
_entity_poly.pdbx_strand_id
1 'polypeptide(L)'
;MRVRRTATAAGLALVALAVAGCSAAEAPLPVLDSDARPTDAVKREVNASVTEIVGTLTAHDAEATRTLVAGDDYGPCEEGGRGERVGYDFGAIWLESPSFARDWDALAPRVEQAAQRHGYTLAEEQPTADAERTLVFRNPDADRVEVAVTPTSVGTSAGSSCFPPAD
;
A
#
# COMPACT_ATOMS: atom_id res chain seq x y z
N MET A 1 37.19 29.36 57.62
CA MET A 1 36.07 30.33 57.72
C MET A 1 35.67 30.81 56.34
N ARG A 2 34.36 30.96 56.13
CA ARG A 2 33.62 31.58 55.00
C ARG A 2 33.43 30.76 53.71
N VAL A 3 32.23 30.19 53.65
CA VAL A 3 31.41 29.83 52.47
C VAL A 3 30.76 31.10 51.88
N ARG A 4 30.58 31.17 50.55
CA ARG A 4 29.32 31.59 49.87
C ARG A 4 29.38 31.38 48.34
N ARG A 5 28.28 30.82 47.82
CA ARG A 5 27.92 30.45 46.43
C ARG A 5 27.30 31.63 45.65
N THR A 6 27.29 31.53 44.30
CA THR A 6 26.20 31.85 43.31
C THR A 6 26.77 31.63 41.89
N ALA A 7 26.37 30.62 41.07
CA ALA A 7 25.24 30.55 40.11
C ALA A 7 25.29 31.68 39.04
N THR A 8 25.08 31.54 37.72
CA THR A 8 24.55 30.52 36.77
C THR A 8 24.84 31.06 35.35
N ALA A 9 25.02 30.22 34.33
CA ALA A 9 24.28 30.27 33.05
C ALA A 9 24.96 29.42 31.97
N ALA A 10 24.16 28.52 31.41
CA ALA A 10 24.44 27.69 30.26
C ALA A 10 24.45 28.52 28.97
N GLY A 11 25.34 28.18 28.04
CA GLY A 11 25.31 28.63 26.65
C GLY A 11 25.61 27.42 25.77
N LEU A 12 24.61 26.98 25.02
CA LEU A 12 24.58 25.78 24.20
C LEU A 12 25.73 25.71 23.19
N ALA A 13 26.44 24.58 23.18
CA ALA A 13 27.22 24.15 22.02
C ALA A 13 26.26 23.53 20.99
N LEU A 14 26.10 24.19 19.84
CA LEU A 14 25.49 23.63 18.65
C LEU A 14 26.39 22.52 18.11
N VAL A 15 26.07 21.28 18.47
CA VAL A 15 26.55 20.09 17.75
C VAL A 15 25.63 19.93 16.55
N ALA A 16 26.09 20.36 15.37
CA ALA A 16 25.47 20.01 14.11
C ALA A 16 25.68 18.51 13.88
N LEU A 17 24.67 17.71 14.24
CA LEU A 17 24.56 16.33 13.80
C LEU A 17 24.28 16.37 12.28
N ALA A 18 25.31 16.14 11.48
CA ALA A 18 25.14 15.74 10.10
C ALA A 18 24.53 14.33 10.10
N VAL A 19 23.20 14.26 10.13
CA VAL A 19 22.47 13.07 9.71
C VAL A 19 22.67 12.99 8.20
N ALA A 20 23.72 12.28 7.78
CA ALA A 20 23.84 11.80 6.42
C ALA A 20 22.69 10.81 6.22
N GLY A 21 21.53 11.34 5.81
CA GLY A 21 20.40 10.57 5.35
C GLY A 21 20.91 9.67 4.23
N CYS A 22 20.93 8.38 4.51
CA CYS A 22 21.15 7.34 3.52
C CYS A 22 20.05 7.52 2.48
N SER A 23 20.35 8.21 1.38
CA SER A 23 19.52 8.18 0.19
C SER A 23 19.80 6.83 -0.45
N ALA A 24 19.12 5.79 0.06
CA ALA A 24 18.82 4.65 -0.77
C ALA A 24 18.15 5.24 -2.00
N ALA A 25 18.74 5.04 -3.18
CA ALA A 25 18.05 5.33 -4.42
C ALA A 25 16.81 4.44 -4.41
N GLU A 26 15.67 5.00 -3.97
CA GLU A 26 14.37 4.38 -4.15
C GLU A 26 14.23 4.20 -5.66
N ALA A 27 14.38 2.95 -6.10
CA ALA A 27 13.95 2.59 -7.44
C ALA A 27 12.49 3.06 -7.58
N PRO A 28 12.11 3.68 -8.71
CA PRO A 28 10.74 4.13 -8.90
C PRO A 28 9.80 2.96 -8.59
N LEU A 29 8.79 3.21 -7.76
CA LEU A 29 7.83 2.19 -7.38
C LEU A 29 7.16 1.67 -8.67
N PRO A 30 7.17 0.35 -8.92
CA PRO A 30 6.48 -0.32 -10.01
C PRO A 30 5.05 0.13 -10.18
N VAL A 31 4.69 0.30 -11.44
CA VAL A 31 3.33 0.51 -11.91
C VAL A 31 2.71 -0.86 -12.12
N LEU A 32 1.55 -1.10 -11.52
CA LEU A 32 0.63 -2.14 -11.90
C LEU A 32 0.08 -1.78 -13.29
N ASP A 33 0.54 -2.49 -14.31
CA ASP A 33 0.10 -2.30 -15.69
C ASP A 33 -0.63 -3.55 -16.16
N SER A 34 -1.86 -3.35 -16.62
CA SER A 34 -2.73 -4.37 -17.21
C SER A 34 -2.98 -3.99 -18.67
N ASP A 35 -2.91 -4.97 -19.58
CA ASP A 35 -3.16 -4.79 -21.02
C ASP A 35 -4.64 -4.45 -21.32
N ALA A 36 -5.54 -4.65 -20.35
CA ALA A 36 -6.95 -4.35 -20.49
C ALA A 36 -7.30 -3.00 -19.85
N ARG A 37 -8.34 -2.34 -20.40
CA ARG A 37 -8.46 -0.88 -20.44
C ARG A 37 -9.56 -0.27 -19.54
N PRO A 38 -9.32 -0.05 -18.25
CA PRO A 38 -9.87 1.08 -17.55
C PRO A 38 -9.21 2.37 -18.06
N THR A 39 -9.85 3.53 -17.85
CA THR A 39 -9.29 4.82 -18.26
C THR A 39 -7.93 5.07 -17.59
N ASP A 40 -7.03 5.79 -18.27
CA ASP A 40 -5.71 6.15 -17.70
C ASP A 40 -5.82 6.85 -16.33
N ALA A 41 -6.94 7.52 -16.06
CA ALA A 41 -7.20 8.16 -14.77
C ALA A 41 -7.38 7.14 -13.64
N VAL A 42 -8.20 6.11 -13.87
CA VAL A 42 -8.43 5.00 -12.92
C VAL A 42 -7.13 4.24 -12.66
N LYS A 43 -6.40 3.89 -13.74
CA LYS A 43 -5.08 3.24 -13.62
C LYS A 43 -4.12 4.05 -12.76
N ARG A 44 -4.06 5.37 -12.94
CA ARG A 44 -3.18 6.24 -12.16
C ARG A 44 -3.57 6.30 -10.69
N GLU A 45 -4.85 6.39 -10.38
CA GLU A 45 -5.32 6.48 -8.99
C GLU A 45 -5.07 5.18 -8.24
N VAL A 46 -5.44 4.04 -8.84
CA VAL A 46 -5.16 2.71 -8.29
C VAL A 46 -3.66 2.53 -8.06
N ASN A 47 -2.84 2.88 -9.05
CA ASN A 47 -1.38 2.81 -8.92
C ASN A 47 -0.84 3.70 -7.80
N ALA A 48 -1.36 4.91 -7.64
CA ALA A 48 -0.93 5.82 -6.58
C ALA A 48 -1.28 5.25 -5.19
N SER A 49 -2.50 4.71 -5.03
CA SER A 49 -2.94 4.06 -3.78
C SER A 49 -2.07 2.86 -3.42
N VAL A 50 -1.84 1.94 -4.37
CA VAL A 50 -0.98 0.77 -4.16
C VAL A 50 0.46 1.18 -3.86
N THR A 51 0.98 2.18 -4.58
CA THR A 51 2.32 2.75 -4.35
C THR A 51 2.47 3.25 -2.91
N GLU A 52 1.47 3.95 -2.39
CA GLU A 52 1.52 4.50 -1.03
C GLU A 52 1.36 3.42 0.06
N ILE A 53 0.52 2.42 -0.17
CA ILE A 53 0.38 1.25 0.71
C ILE A 53 1.70 0.47 0.76
N VAL A 54 2.28 0.15 -0.41
CA VAL A 54 3.57 -0.56 -0.50
C VAL A 54 4.68 0.27 0.12
N GLY A 55 4.71 1.59 -0.10
CA GLY A 55 5.67 2.48 0.57
C GLY A 55 5.55 2.44 2.10
N THR A 56 4.33 2.36 2.63
CA THR A 56 4.08 2.20 4.08
C THR A 56 4.64 0.88 4.61
N LEU A 57 4.47 -0.22 3.86
CA LEU A 57 4.97 -1.54 4.22
C LEU A 57 6.49 -1.62 4.10
N THR A 58 7.09 -1.11 3.02
CA THR A 58 8.55 -1.06 2.84
C THR A 58 9.23 -0.14 3.84
N ALA A 59 8.58 0.95 4.28
CA ALA A 59 9.11 1.80 5.34
C ALA A 59 9.15 1.10 6.72
N HIS A 60 8.33 0.06 6.91
CA HIS A 60 8.40 -0.79 8.11
C HIS A 60 9.51 -1.82 7.99
N ASP A 61 9.62 -2.47 6.84
CA ASP A 61 10.64 -3.48 6.56
C ASP A 61 11.29 -3.23 5.20
N ALA A 62 12.42 -2.52 5.24
CA ALA A 62 13.19 -2.16 4.05
C ALA A 62 13.98 -3.35 3.47
N GLU A 63 14.11 -4.46 4.21
CA GLU A 63 14.80 -5.67 3.77
C GLU A 63 13.83 -6.69 3.13
N ALA A 64 12.52 -6.41 3.17
CA ALA A 64 11.52 -7.27 2.56
C ALA A 64 11.80 -7.50 1.06
N THR A 65 11.80 -8.76 0.64
CA THR A 65 11.99 -9.11 -0.78
C THR A 65 10.71 -8.83 -1.54
N ARG A 66 10.83 -8.12 -2.67
CA ARG A 66 9.68 -7.69 -3.46
C ARG A 66 9.50 -8.55 -4.70
N THR A 67 8.28 -9.03 -4.89
CA THR A 67 7.84 -9.76 -6.09
C THR A 67 6.67 -9.04 -6.76
N LEU A 68 6.74 -8.90 -8.08
CA LEU A 68 5.70 -8.32 -8.92
C LEU A 68 4.96 -9.43 -9.64
N VAL A 69 3.65 -9.45 -9.54
CA VAL A 69 2.76 -10.35 -10.27
C VAL A 69 1.91 -9.49 -11.19
N ALA A 70 2.03 -9.72 -12.49
CA ALA A 70 1.19 -9.04 -13.48
C ALA A 70 -0.28 -9.44 -13.26
N GLY A 71 -1.19 -8.48 -13.43
CA GLY A 71 -2.63 -8.76 -13.41
C GLY A 71 -3.05 -9.45 -14.70
N ASP A 72 -4.01 -10.36 -14.58
CA ASP A 72 -4.71 -10.95 -15.72
C ASP A 72 -6.09 -10.29 -15.88
N ASP A 73 -6.68 -10.35 -17.07
CA ASP A 73 -8.04 -9.86 -17.26
C ASP A 73 -9.02 -10.68 -16.41
N TYR A 74 -9.68 -10.03 -15.44
CA TYR A 74 -10.74 -10.70 -14.69
C TYR A 74 -11.88 -11.01 -15.67
N GLY A 75 -12.42 -12.22 -15.61
CA GLY A 75 -13.45 -12.71 -16.53
C GLY A 75 -14.70 -11.83 -16.62
N PRO A 76 -15.64 -12.16 -17.54
CA PRO A 76 -16.82 -11.33 -17.79
C PRO A 76 -17.61 -11.09 -16.50
N CYS A 77 -18.03 -9.85 -16.30
CA CYS A 77 -18.87 -9.50 -15.17
C CYS A 77 -20.25 -10.13 -15.33
N GLU A 78 -20.62 -11.03 -14.41
CA GLU A 78 -22.01 -11.44 -14.28
C GLU A 78 -22.82 -10.30 -13.66
N GLU A 79 -23.64 -9.61 -14.46
CA GLU A 79 -25.09 -9.55 -14.26
C GLU A 79 -25.80 -8.56 -15.23
N GLY A 80 -26.95 -9.00 -15.74
CA GLY A 80 -28.11 -8.10 -15.77
C GLY A 80 -28.30 -7.14 -16.95
N GLY A 81 -27.84 -7.49 -18.16
CA GLY A 81 -28.44 -6.96 -19.39
C GLY A 81 -27.73 -5.77 -20.06
N ARG A 82 -27.40 -6.01 -21.34
CA ARG A 82 -26.92 -5.07 -22.37
C ARG A 82 -25.57 -4.40 -22.09
N GLY A 83 -24.50 -5.14 -22.40
CA GLY A 83 -23.12 -4.68 -22.52
C GLY A 83 -22.15 -5.68 -21.89
N GLU A 84 -21.13 -6.13 -22.62
CA GLU A 84 -20.07 -7.02 -22.12
C GLU A 84 -19.16 -6.24 -21.18
N ARG A 85 -19.48 -6.21 -19.88
CA ARG A 85 -18.64 -5.54 -18.89
C ARG A 85 -17.54 -6.48 -18.43
N VAL A 86 -16.31 -5.97 -18.32
CA VAL A 86 -15.14 -6.77 -17.92
C VAL A 86 -14.57 -6.19 -16.62
N GLY A 87 -14.22 -7.05 -15.67
CA GLY A 87 -13.47 -6.67 -14.48
C GLY A 87 -11.98 -6.66 -14.79
N TYR A 88 -11.21 -5.74 -14.21
CA TYR A 88 -9.77 -5.68 -14.47
C TYR A 88 -9.01 -6.04 -13.21
N ASP A 89 -8.00 -6.91 -13.32
CA ASP A 89 -6.95 -7.07 -12.32
C ASP A 89 -5.75 -6.23 -12.78
N PHE A 90 -5.27 -5.36 -11.91
CA PHE A 90 -4.06 -4.58 -12.17
C PHE A 90 -2.80 -5.36 -11.79
N GLY A 91 -2.94 -6.48 -11.08
CA GLY A 91 -1.85 -7.31 -10.57
C GLY A 91 -1.63 -7.11 -9.09
N ALA A 92 -0.53 -7.67 -8.61
CA ALA A 92 -0.19 -7.68 -7.20
C ALA A 92 1.31 -7.40 -6.96
N ILE A 93 1.58 -6.75 -5.83
CA ILE A 93 2.93 -6.59 -5.28
C ILE A 93 2.99 -7.38 -3.98
N TRP A 94 3.88 -8.35 -3.92
CA TRP A 94 4.16 -9.14 -2.72
C TRP A 94 5.46 -8.69 -2.07
N LEU A 95 5.42 -8.51 -0.76
CA LEU A 95 6.58 -8.24 0.09
C LEU A 95 6.76 -9.43 1.03
N GLU A 96 7.86 -10.15 0.87
CA GLU A 96 8.21 -11.30 1.69
C GLU A 96 8.96 -10.83 2.94
N SER A 97 8.27 -10.89 4.07
CA SER A 97 8.86 -10.80 5.40
C SER A 97 7.89 -11.33 6.46
N PRO A 98 8.36 -12.13 7.43
CA PRO A 98 7.54 -12.55 8.58
C PRO A 98 7.25 -11.40 9.56
N SER A 99 7.90 -10.23 9.41
CA SER A 99 7.65 -9.07 10.26
C SER A 99 6.24 -8.51 10.09
N PHE A 100 5.69 -8.57 8.87
CA PHE A 100 4.37 -8.03 8.55
C PHE A 100 3.26 -8.69 9.34
N ALA A 101 3.24 -10.03 9.41
CA ALA A 101 2.23 -10.76 10.19
C ALA A 101 2.37 -10.49 11.69
N ARG A 102 3.62 -10.41 12.19
CA ARG A 102 3.91 -10.16 13.61
C ARG A 102 3.46 -8.78 14.05
N ASP A 103 3.70 -7.77 13.22
CA ASP A 103 3.50 -6.37 13.57
C ASP A 103 2.20 -5.80 12.96
N TRP A 104 1.34 -6.67 12.42
CA TRP A 104 0.18 -6.28 11.64
C TRP A 104 -0.78 -5.34 12.39
N ASP A 105 -1.01 -5.58 13.68
CA ASP A 105 -1.92 -4.74 14.47
C ASP A 105 -1.44 -3.27 14.56
N ALA A 106 -0.13 -3.02 14.41
CA ALA A 106 0.43 -1.68 14.33
C ALA A 106 0.48 -1.13 12.90
N LEU A 107 0.55 -2.01 11.90
CA LEU A 107 0.62 -1.65 10.47
C LEU A 107 -0.74 -1.38 9.85
N ALA A 108 -1.77 -2.16 10.21
CA ALA A 108 -3.10 -2.09 9.62
C ALA A 108 -3.69 -0.67 9.63
N PRO A 109 -3.62 0.12 10.73
CA PRO A 109 -4.13 1.49 10.72
C PRO A 109 -3.34 2.42 9.77
N ARG A 110 -2.05 2.15 9.55
CA ARG A 110 -1.20 2.94 8.64
C ARG A 110 -1.51 2.60 7.18
N VAL A 111 -1.73 1.31 6.89
CA VAL A 111 -2.20 0.82 5.58
C VAL A 111 -3.57 1.40 5.26
N GLU A 112 -4.50 1.37 6.22
CA GLU A 112 -5.82 2.00 6.05
C GLU A 112 -5.71 3.50 5.82
N GLN A 113 -4.87 4.21 6.57
CA GLN A 113 -4.66 5.64 6.38
C GLN A 113 -4.07 5.96 4.99
N ALA A 114 -3.20 5.11 4.45
CA ALA A 114 -2.68 5.23 3.09
C ALA A 114 -3.81 5.06 2.06
N ALA A 115 -4.61 4.01 2.17
CA ALA A 115 -5.77 3.79 1.30
C ALA A 115 -6.76 4.97 1.34
N GLN A 116 -7.05 5.51 2.53
CA GLN A 116 -7.96 6.63 2.74
C GLN A 116 -7.51 7.94 2.07
N ARG A 117 -6.20 8.18 1.91
CA ARG A 117 -5.70 9.36 1.18
C ARG A 117 -6.06 9.34 -0.30
N HIS A 118 -6.36 8.16 -0.82
CA HIS A 118 -6.80 7.90 -2.20
C HIS A 118 -8.32 7.65 -2.31
N GLY A 119 -9.09 8.04 -1.29
CA GLY A 119 -10.54 7.90 -1.31
C GLY A 119 -11.05 6.47 -1.15
N TYR A 120 -10.18 5.52 -0.78
CA TYR A 120 -10.60 4.17 -0.45
C TYR A 120 -11.01 4.06 1.02
N THR A 121 -12.05 3.28 1.27
CA THR A 121 -12.54 2.97 2.62
C THR A 121 -12.53 1.47 2.86
N LEU A 122 -12.19 1.05 4.08
CA LEU A 122 -12.23 -0.35 4.47
C LEU A 122 -13.68 -0.85 4.39
N ALA A 123 -13.92 -1.80 3.50
CA ALA A 123 -15.23 -2.40 3.28
C ALA A 123 -15.36 -3.74 4.02
N GLU A 124 -14.31 -4.56 3.96
CA GLU A 124 -14.30 -5.90 4.51
C GLU A 124 -12.93 -6.21 5.12
N GLU A 125 -12.92 -6.90 6.26
CA GLU A 125 -11.74 -7.52 6.84
C GLU A 125 -12.08 -8.98 7.13
N GLN A 126 -11.43 -9.91 6.43
CA GLN A 126 -11.69 -11.33 6.58
C GLN A 126 -10.46 -12.18 6.24
N PRO A 127 -10.22 -13.30 6.94
CA PRO A 127 -9.25 -14.31 6.52
C PRO A 127 -9.71 -14.97 5.21
N THR A 128 -8.77 -15.44 4.40
CA THR A 128 -9.06 -16.24 3.20
C THR A 128 -8.41 -17.63 3.31
N ALA A 129 -8.58 -18.48 2.30
CA ALA A 129 -7.94 -19.79 2.27
C ALA A 129 -6.40 -19.68 2.29
N ASP A 130 -5.86 -18.61 1.70
CA ASP A 130 -4.43 -18.43 1.45
C ASP A 130 -3.80 -17.30 2.28
N ALA A 131 -4.61 -16.54 3.04
CA ALA A 131 -4.16 -15.42 3.85
C ALA A 131 -4.77 -15.46 5.27
N GLU A 132 -3.95 -15.14 6.27
CA GLU A 132 -4.38 -15.02 7.67
C GLU A 132 -5.35 -13.87 7.85
N ARG A 133 -5.19 -12.79 7.06
CA ARG A 133 -6.08 -11.62 7.03
C ARG A 133 -6.07 -11.00 5.64
N THR A 134 -7.22 -10.55 5.17
CA THR A 134 -7.34 -9.72 3.97
C THR A 134 -8.16 -8.49 4.28
N LEU A 135 -7.58 -7.32 4.02
CA LEU A 135 -8.29 -6.04 4.04
C LEU A 135 -8.75 -5.70 2.63
N VAL A 136 -10.05 -5.47 2.45
CA VAL A 136 -10.61 -5.04 1.17
C VAL A 136 -11.03 -3.59 1.31
N PHE A 137 -10.34 -2.73 0.58
CA PHE A 137 -10.64 -1.31 0.48
C PHE A 137 -11.41 -1.03 -0.81
N ARG A 138 -12.47 -0.23 -0.74
CA ARG A 138 -13.30 0.15 -1.89
C ARG A 138 -13.40 1.66 -2.04
N ASN A 139 -13.39 2.13 -3.28
CA ASN A 139 -13.73 3.49 -3.66
C ASN A 139 -15.10 3.48 -4.38
N PRO A 140 -15.99 4.48 -4.15
CA PRO A 140 -17.24 4.64 -4.90
C PRO A 140 -17.13 4.62 -6.43
N ASP A 141 -15.96 4.92 -7.01
CA ASP A 141 -15.71 4.85 -8.46
C ASP A 141 -15.48 3.41 -8.98
N ALA A 142 -15.90 2.42 -8.18
CA ALA A 142 -15.93 1.00 -8.50
C ALA A 142 -14.54 0.33 -8.51
N ASP A 143 -13.55 0.88 -7.81
CA ASP A 143 -12.25 0.24 -7.63
C ASP A 143 -12.15 -0.46 -6.28
N ARG A 144 -11.39 -1.56 -6.24
CA ARG A 144 -11.01 -2.26 -5.02
C ARG A 144 -9.49 -2.41 -4.93
N VAL A 145 -8.96 -2.22 -3.73
CA VAL A 145 -7.57 -2.56 -3.38
C VAL A 145 -7.64 -3.56 -2.25
N GLU A 146 -6.95 -4.68 -2.40
CA GLU A 146 -6.89 -5.73 -1.40
C GLU A 146 -5.48 -5.81 -0.81
N VAL A 147 -5.39 -5.94 0.50
CA VAL A 147 -4.14 -6.20 1.21
C VAL A 147 -4.26 -7.52 1.94
N ALA A 148 -3.61 -8.55 1.40
CA ALA A 148 -3.58 -9.91 1.94
C ALA A 148 -2.32 -10.12 2.78
N VAL A 149 -2.48 -10.64 3.99
CA VAL A 149 -1.39 -10.91 4.93
C VAL A 149 -1.30 -12.41 5.14
N THR A 150 -0.14 -12.97 4.85
CA THR A 150 0.23 -14.36 5.13
C THR A 150 1.29 -14.40 6.23
N PRO A 151 1.63 -15.58 6.80
CA PRO A 151 2.65 -15.68 7.84
C PRO A 151 4.03 -15.17 7.41
N THR A 152 4.31 -15.14 6.11
CA THR A 152 5.63 -14.82 5.55
C THR A 152 5.61 -13.66 4.55
N SER A 153 4.45 -13.14 4.19
CA SER A 153 4.34 -12.11 3.17
C SER A 153 3.10 -11.23 3.35
N VAL A 154 3.16 -10.04 2.77
CA VAL A 154 1.99 -9.19 2.55
C VAL A 154 1.89 -8.89 1.06
N GLY A 155 0.70 -9.06 0.50
CA GLY A 155 0.37 -8.80 -0.89
C GLY A 155 -0.58 -7.61 -0.98
N THR A 156 -0.32 -6.68 -1.89
CA THR A 156 -1.29 -5.67 -2.29
C THR A 156 -1.70 -5.95 -3.72
N SER A 157 -2.98 -6.22 -3.95
CA SER A 157 -3.56 -6.34 -5.29
C SER A 157 -4.61 -5.25 -5.49
N ALA A 158 -4.89 -4.94 -6.75
CA ALA A 158 -5.96 -4.02 -7.07
C ALA A 158 -6.77 -4.55 -8.24
N GLY A 159 -8.08 -4.37 -8.15
CA GLY A 159 -8.99 -4.70 -9.23
C GLY A 159 -10.08 -3.65 -9.35
N SER A 160 -10.80 -3.69 -10.45
CA SER A 160 -11.87 -2.73 -10.70
C SER A 160 -13.16 -3.42 -11.14
N SER A 161 -14.27 -2.76 -10.85
CA SER A 161 -15.61 -3.25 -11.17
C SER A 161 -15.92 -2.89 -12.62
N CYS A 162 -16.14 -3.90 -13.44
CA CYS A 162 -17.01 -3.89 -14.62
C CYS A 162 -17.07 -2.57 -15.42
N PHE A 163 -16.08 -2.30 -16.27
CA PHE A 163 -16.17 -1.20 -17.25
C PHE A 163 -16.82 -1.70 -18.54
N PRO A 164 -17.49 -0.82 -19.32
CA PRO A 164 -17.83 -1.14 -20.70
C PRO A 164 -16.56 -1.52 -21.50
N PRO A 165 -16.69 -2.39 -22.52
CA PRO A 165 -15.55 -2.74 -23.37
C PRO A 165 -15.12 -1.48 -24.13
N ALA A 166 -13.82 -1.29 -24.30
CA ALA A 166 -13.30 -0.15 -25.07
C ALA A 166 -13.67 -0.32 -26.56
N ASP A 167 -14.27 0.72 -27.15
CA ASP A 167 -14.55 0.79 -28.60
C ASP A 167 -13.28 0.66 -29.46
#